data_AF-A0A832XSA1-F1
#
_entry.id   AF-A0A832XSA1-F1
#
_cell.length_a   1.000
_cell.length_b   1.000
_cell.length_c   1.000
_cell.angle_alpha   90.00
_cell.angle_beta   90.00
_cell.angle_gamma   90.00
#
_symmetry.space_group_name_H-M   'P 1'
#
loop_
_entity.id
_entity.type
_entity.pdbx_description
1 polymer ?
#
loop_
_entity_poly.entity_id
_entity_poly.type
_entity_poly.pdbx_seq_one_letter_code
_entity_poly.pdbx_strand_id
1 'polypeptide(L)'
;MGRKEDNIKKATEVMHILPQIRNLCIAAHIDHGKTTLSDNLIAGAGMMSEELAGKSRVLDFDEQESARGITINAASASMVHAIDGTDYLINLIDTPGHVDFGGDVTRAMRAVDGCFILACAVEGPMPQTETVVRQALKEKVKPVL
;
A
#
# COMPACT_ATOMS: atom_id res chain seq x y z
N MET A 1 -25.96 4.62 -9.72
CA MET A 1 -25.19 4.97 -8.52
C MET A 1 -23.73 4.65 -8.82
N GLY A 2 -22.80 5.56 -8.56
CA GLY A 2 -21.42 5.38 -9.00
C GLY A 2 -20.70 4.34 -8.12
N ARG A 3 -19.85 3.49 -8.73
CA ARG A 3 -18.99 2.52 -8.01
C ARG A 3 -18.24 3.14 -6.81
N LYS A 4 -17.86 4.41 -6.93
CA LYS A 4 -17.22 5.21 -5.87
C LYS A 4 -18.15 5.51 -4.68
N GLU A 5 -19.40 5.89 -4.93
CA GLU A 5 -20.38 6.20 -3.87
C GLU A 5 -20.74 4.95 -3.08
N ASP A 6 -20.90 3.82 -3.77
CA ASP A 6 -21.20 2.53 -3.15
C ASP A 6 -20.02 2.07 -2.27
N ASN A 7 -18.77 2.23 -2.75
CA ASN A 7 -17.58 1.94 -1.94
C ASN A 7 -17.48 2.83 -0.69
N ILE A 8 -17.79 4.12 -0.79
CA ILE A 8 -17.79 5.03 0.38
C ILE A 8 -18.83 4.58 1.41
N LYS A 9 -20.04 4.23 0.97
CA LYS A 9 -21.09 3.72 1.86
C LYS A 9 -20.64 2.45 2.57
N LYS A 10 -20.16 1.46 1.83
CA LYS A 10 -19.65 0.21 2.40
C LYS A 10 -18.50 0.44 3.36
N ALA A 11 -17.55 1.32 3.01
CA ALA A 11 -16.44 1.66 3.90
C ALA A 11 -16.93 2.28 5.21
N THR A 12 -17.93 3.16 5.15
CA THR A 12 -18.55 3.79 6.33
C THR A 12 -19.30 2.79 7.21
N GLU A 13 -19.89 1.75 6.61
CA GLU A 13 -20.53 0.67 7.37
C GLU A 13 -19.48 -0.23 8.06
N VAL A 14 -18.45 -0.65 7.31
CA VAL A 14 -17.41 -1.58 7.78
C VAL A 14 -16.44 -0.92 8.78
N MET A 15 -16.23 0.40 8.74
CA MET A 15 -15.29 1.09 9.64
C MET A 15 -15.64 0.96 11.13
N HIS A 16 -16.88 0.58 11.45
CA HIS A 16 -17.33 0.33 12.82
C HIS A 16 -17.18 -1.14 13.27
N ILE A 17 -16.79 -2.04 12.36
CA ILE A 17 -16.67 -3.48 12.60
C ILE A 17 -15.18 -3.84 12.68
N LEU A 18 -14.58 -3.68 13.86
CA LEU A 18 -13.12 -3.85 14.07
C LEU A 18 -12.50 -5.13 13.45
N PRO A 19 -13.12 -6.33 13.55
CA PRO A 19 -12.55 -7.55 12.96
C PRO A 19 -12.45 -7.52 11.42
N GLN A 20 -13.14 -6.60 10.76
CA GLN A 20 -13.18 -6.43 9.30
C GLN A 20 -12.21 -5.36 8.79
N ILE A 21 -11.44 -4.70 9.66
CA ILE A 21 -10.46 -3.69 9.28
C ILE A 21 -9.08 -4.31 9.12
N ARG A 22 -8.36 -3.95 8.06
CA ARG A 22 -6.96 -4.34 7.82
C ARG A 22 -6.15 -3.07 7.55
N ASN A 23 -5.25 -2.74 8.46
CA ASN A 23 -4.28 -1.66 8.26
C ASN A 23 -2.98 -2.28 7.78
N LEU A 24 -2.60 -1.97 6.55
CA LEU A 24 -1.50 -2.59 5.83
C LEU A 24 -0.57 -1.52 5.24
N CYS A 25 0.71 -1.83 5.13
CA CYS A 25 1.62 -1.06 4.27
C CYS A 25 2.34 -1.97 3.27
N ILE A 26 2.88 -1.37 2.22
CA ILE A 26 3.74 -2.06 1.24
C ILE A 26 5.17 -1.58 1.44
N ALA A 27 6.11 -2.51 1.62
CA ALA A 27 7.52 -2.21 1.79
C ALA A 27 8.40 -3.14 0.94
N ALA A 28 9.47 -2.60 0.37
CA ALA A 28 10.33 -3.30 -0.58
C ALA A 28 11.62 -2.53 -0.82
N HIS A 29 12.58 -3.17 -1.46
CA HIS A 29 13.72 -2.48 -2.07
C HIS A 29 13.27 -1.46 -3.14
N ILE A 30 14.14 -0.51 -3.46
CA ILE A 30 13.91 0.44 -4.56
C ILE A 30 13.67 -0.34 -5.87
N ASP A 31 12.79 0.18 -6.72
CA ASP A 31 12.43 -0.40 -8.02
C ASP A 31 11.80 -1.82 -8.01
N HIS A 32 11.46 -2.37 -6.83
CA HIS A 32 10.77 -3.67 -6.71
C HIS A 32 9.24 -3.58 -6.89
N GLY A 33 8.73 -2.50 -7.48
CA GLY A 33 7.33 -2.42 -7.95
C GLY A 33 6.27 -2.08 -6.90
N LYS A 34 6.64 -1.45 -5.77
CA LYS A 34 5.68 -1.03 -4.71
C LYS A 34 4.51 -0.22 -5.26
N THR A 35 4.81 0.90 -5.91
CA THR A 35 3.82 1.83 -6.44
C THR A 35 2.93 1.19 -7.51
N THR A 36 3.53 0.35 -8.37
CA THR A 36 2.78 -0.40 -9.38
C THR A 36 1.80 -1.39 -8.75
N LEU A 37 2.16 -2.05 -7.66
CA LEU A 37 1.23 -2.91 -6.93
C LEU A 37 0.11 -2.09 -6.31
N SER A 38 0.44 -1.03 -5.57
CA SER A 38 -0.51 -0.17 -4.89
C SER A 38 -1.57 0.39 -5.85
N ASP A 39 -1.14 0.93 -7.00
CA ASP A 39 -2.03 1.48 -8.03
C ASP A 39 -3.01 0.44 -8.57
N ASN A 40 -2.51 -0.77 -8.88
CA ASN A 40 -3.34 -1.83 -9.45
C ASN A 40 -4.32 -2.40 -8.42
N LEU A 41 -3.93 -2.48 -7.14
CA LEU A 41 -4.85 -2.82 -6.06
C LEU A 41 -6.00 -1.80 -5.99
N ILE A 42 -5.67 -0.51 -5.98
CA ILE A 42 -6.67 0.58 -5.91
C ILE A 42 -7.63 0.53 -7.11
N ALA A 43 -7.10 0.29 -8.31
CA ALA A 43 -7.91 0.13 -9.51
C ALA A 43 -8.81 -1.11 -9.43
N GLY A 44 -8.26 -2.27 -9.03
CA GLY A 44 -9.00 -3.52 -8.88
C GLY A 44 -10.13 -3.44 -7.84
N ALA A 45 -9.98 -2.60 -6.82
CA ALA A 45 -11.05 -2.30 -5.85
C ALA A 45 -12.12 -1.33 -6.38
N GLY A 46 -12.01 -0.88 -7.64
CA GLY A 46 -12.96 0.04 -8.27
C GLY A 46 -12.88 1.48 -7.76
N MET A 47 -11.78 1.84 -7.08
CA MET A 47 -11.54 3.21 -6.59
C MET A 47 -10.90 4.13 -7.65
N MET A 48 -10.42 3.55 -8.75
CA MET A 48 -9.82 4.22 -9.90
C MET A 48 -10.21 3.47 -11.19
N SER A 49 -10.16 4.13 -12.36
CA SER A 49 -10.37 3.45 -13.64
C SER A 49 -9.16 2.57 -14.00
N GLU A 50 -9.40 1.41 -14.61
CA GLU A 50 -8.34 0.51 -15.10
C GLU A 50 -7.42 1.19 -16.12
N GLU A 51 -7.93 2.17 -16.87
CA GLU A 51 -7.15 2.93 -17.85
C GLU A 51 -6.08 3.83 -17.19
N LEU A 52 -6.35 4.30 -15.96
CA LEU A 52 -5.43 5.12 -15.15
C LEU A 52 -4.50 4.27 -14.26
N ALA A 53 -4.83 3.00 -14.06
CA ALA A 53 -4.09 2.06 -13.21
C ALA A 53 -2.66 1.86 -13.71
N GLY A 54 -1.67 2.09 -12.84
CA GLY A 54 -0.23 1.91 -13.11
C GLY A 54 0.37 2.89 -14.13
N LYS A 55 -0.45 3.63 -14.88
CA LYS A 55 0.00 4.66 -15.84
C LYS A 55 0.19 6.02 -15.21
N SER A 56 -0.66 6.37 -14.24
CA SER A 56 -0.65 7.71 -13.66
C SER A 56 0.19 7.82 -12.38
N ARG A 57 0.64 6.70 -11.78
CA ARG A 57 1.24 6.68 -10.43
C ARG A 57 0.45 7.59 -9.49
N VAL A 58 -0.85 7.31 -9.32
CA VAL A 58 -1.78 8.26 -8.69
C VAL A 58 -1.41 8.57 -7.23
N LEU A 59 -0.65 7.66 -6.62
CA LEU A 59 -0.06 7.85 -5.29
C LEU A 59 1.18 8.76 -5.28
N ASP A 60 1.89 8.87 -6.41
CA ASP A 60 3.00 9.80 -6.60
C ASP A 60 2.46 11.14 -7.14
N PHE A 61 1.88 11.95 -6.26
CA PHE A 61 1.24 13.23 -6.64
C PHE A 61 2.23 14.41 -6.72
N ASP A 62 3.50 14.21 -6.34
CA ASP A 62 4.55 15.24 -6.45
C ASP A 62 5.24 15.18 -7.82
N GLU A 63 5.39 16.33 -8.49
CA GLU A 63 6.08 16.42 -9.78
C GLU A 63 7.53 15.89 -9.70
N GLN A 64 8.17 15.96 -8.53
CA GLN A 64 9.51 15.41 -8.32
C GLN A 64 9.53 13.88 -8.30
N GLU A 65 8.48 13.23 -7.80
CA GLU A 65 8.35 11.77 -7.80
C GLU A 65 8.25 11.26 -9.23
N SER A 66 7.39 11.91 -10.03
CA SER A 66 7.23 11.60 -11.45
C SER A 66 8.51 11.82 -12.26
N ALA A 67 9.21 12.94 -12.01
CA ALA A 67 10.45 13.29 -12.71
C ALA A 67 11.63 12.35 -12.38
N ARG A 68 11.65 11.78 -11.17
CA ARG A 68 12.75 10.93 -10.69
C ARG A 68 12.43 9.44 -10.68
N GLY A 69 11.17 9.06 -10.87
CA GLY A 69 10.73 7.67 -10.84
C GLY A 69 10.81 7.03 -9.45
N ILE A 70 10.76 7.82 -8.38
CA ILE A 70 10.84 7.35 -7.00
C ILE A 70 9.63 7.83 -6.21
N THR A 71 9.16 7.03 -5.25
CA THR A 71 8.19 7.45 -4.25
C THR A 71 8.91 8.17 -3.12
N ILE A 72 8.54 9.43 -2.87
CA ILE A 72 9.12 10.34 -1.88
C ILE A 72 8.20 10.43 -0.66
N ASN A 73 6.89 10.51 -0.87
CA ASN A 73 5.89 10.65 0.19
C ASN A 73 5.08 9.36 0.37
N ALA A 74 4.68 9.08 1.62
CA ALA A 74 3.76 7.99 1.88
C ALA A 74 2.35 8.37 1.40
N ALA A 75 1.72 7.49 0.63
CA ALA A 75 0.38 7.71 0.10
C ALA A 75 -0.60 6.70 0.72
N SER A 76 -1.78 7.18 1.10
CA SER A 76 -2.78 6.34 1.78
C SER A 76 -4.01 6.16 0.90
N ALA A 77 -4.48 4.91 0.81
CA ALA A 77 -5.70 4.56 0.12
C ALA A 77 -6.54 3.61 0.96
N SER A 78 -7.86 3.73 0.86
CA SER A 78 -8.80 2.80 1.47
C SER A 78 -9.63 2.12 0.40
N MET A 79 -9.94 0.85 0.60
CA MET A 79 -10.73 0.05 -0.32
C MET A 79 -11.58 -0.96 0.44
N VAL A 80 -12.68 -1.38 -0.20
CA VAL A 80 -13.54 -2.44 0.34
C VAL A 80 -13.40 -3.68 -0.53
N HIS A 81 -13.14 -4.82 0.10
CA HIS A 81 -13.03 -6.11 -0.58
C HIS A 81 -13.88 -7.17 0.13
N ALA A 82 -14.67 -7.92 -0.62
CA ALA A 82 -15.54 -8.97 -0.10
C ALA A 82 -14.84 -10.32 -0.12
N ILE A 83 -14.77 -10.99 1.03
CA ILE A 83 -14.26 -12.37 1.17
C ILE A 83 -15.39 -13.21 1.76
N ASP A 84 -15.80 -14.27 1.05
CA ASP A 84 -16.88 -15.17 1.46
C ASP A 84 -18.18 -14.43 1.85
N GLY A 85 -18.51 -13.36 1.11
CA GLY A 85 -19.68 -12.51 1.36
C GLY A 85 -19.53 -11.51 2.52
N THR A 86 -18.38 -11.47 3.17
CA THR A 86 -18.06 -10.49 4.22
C THR A 86 -17.21 -9.37 3.65
N ASP A 87 -17.66 -8.12 3.76
CA ASP A 87 -16.89 -6.95 3.34
C ASP A 87 -15.78 -6.63 4.36
N TYR A 88 -14.57 -6.35 3.87
CA TYR A 88 -13.42 -5.91 4.65
C TYR A 88 -12.97 -4.54 4.19
N LEU A 89 -12.67 -3.66 5.15
CA LEU A 89 -12.04 -2.37 4.91
C LEU A 89 -10.53 -2.54 4.98
N ILE A 90 -9.85 -2.34 3.85
CA ILE A 90 -8.40 -2.39 3.76
C ILE A 90 -7.88 -0.95 3.62
N ASN A 91 -7.11 -0.53 4.61
CA ASN A 91 -6.34 0.72 4.60
C ASN A 91 -4.91 0.37 4.22
N LEU A 92 -4.41 1.00 3.17
CA LEU A 92 -3.11 0.74 2.58
C LEU A 92 -2.26 2.00 2.62
N ILE A 93 -1.04 1.88 3.15
CA ILE A 93 -0.01 2.91 3.08
C ILE A 93 1.09 2.44 2.13
N ASP A 94 1.28 3.15 1.02
CA ASP A 94 2.44 2.97 0.16
C ASP A 94 3.64 3.69 0.77
N THR A 95 4.79 3.01 0.83
CA THR A 95 5.98 3.54 1.51
C THR A 95 7.12 3.79 0.52
N PRO A 96 7.93 4.84 0.75
CA PRO A 96 9.13 5.10 -0.04
C PRO A 96 10.10 3.90 -0.07
N GLY A 97 10.70 3.66 -1.24
CA GLY A 97 11.69 2.58 -1.42
C GLY A 97 13.14 2.96 -1.21
N HIS A 98 13.44 4.26 -1.26
CA HIS A 98 14.80 4.76 -1.16
C HIS A 98 15.25 4.80 0.30
N VAL A 99 16.51 4.44 0.56
CA VAL A 99 17.08 4.37 1.92
C VAL A 99 17.01 5.71 2.66
N ASP A 100 17.16 6.81 1.92
CA ASP A 100 17.10 8.18 2.44
C ASP A 100 15.73 8.54 3.04
N PHE A 101 14.67 7.79 2.71
CA PHE A 101 13.30 8.01 3.22
C PHE A 101 12.87 6.95 4.25
N GLY A 102 13.82 6.26 4.89
CA GLY A 102 13.53 5.25 5.91
C GLY A 102 12.74 5.77 7.13
N GLY A 103 12.72 7.09 7.36
CA GLY A 103 11.88 7.73 8.36
C GLY A 103 10.38 7.57 8.06
N ASP A 104 9.97 7.67 6.80
CA ASP A 104 8.57 7.47 6.38
C ASP A 104 8.15 6.02 6.47
N VAL A 105 9.05 5.09 6.10
CA VAL A 105 8.81 3.65 6.28
C VAL A 105 8.55 3.33 7.76
N THR A 106 9.35 3.90 8.67
CA THR A 106 9.17 3.70 10.11
C THR A 106 7.86 4.29 10.61
N ARG A 107 7.48 5.49 10.16
CA ARG A 107 6.18 6.10 10.51
C ARG A 107 5.00 5.28 10.02
N ALA A 108 5.06 4.78 8.78
CA ALA A 108 4.02 3.93 8.20
C ALA A 108 3.87 2.62 8.97
N MET A 109 4.99 1.94 9.28
CA MET A 109 4.99 0.70 10.05
C MET A 109 4.34 0.86 11.44
N ARG A 110 4.48 2.03 12.07
CA ARG A 110 3.84 2.34 13.37
C ARG A 110 2.33 2.54 13.29
N ALA A 111 1.79 2.77 12.09
CA ALA A 111 0.37 3.03 11.87
C ALA A 111 -0.42 1.81 11.40
N VAL A 112 0.25 0.67 11.13
CA VAL A 112 -0.35 -0.51 10.50
C VAL A 112 -0.14 -1.77 11.32
N ASP A 113 -0.96 -2.79 11.07
CA ASP A 113 -0.92 -4.07 11.77
C ASP A 113 -0.21 -5.17 10.94
N GLY A 114 -0.18 -5.00 9.61
CA GLY A 114 0.48 -5.91 8.67
C GLY A 114 1.27 -5.18 7.59
N CYS A 115 2.17 -5.90 6.94
CA CYS A 115 2.97 -5.36 5.84
C CYS A 115 3.17 -6.39 4.73
N PHE A 116 3.00 -5.98 3.48
CA PHE A 116 3.43 -6.74 2.32
C PHE A 116 4.89 -6.41 2.01
N ILE A 117 5.73 -7.46 1.99
CA ILE A 117 7.13 -7.38 1.64
C ILE A 117 7.25 -7.81 0.17
N LEU A 118 7.57 -6.87 -0.72
CA LEU A 118 7.81 -7.22 -2.12
C LEU A 118 9.29 -7.55 -2.35
N ALA A 119 9.51 -8.58 -3.14
CA ALA A 119 10.82 -8.94 -3.68
C ALA A 119 10.72 -9.15 -5.19
N CYS A 120 11.64 -8.54 -5.93
CA CYS A 120 11.77 -8.80 -7.36
C CYS A 120 12.17 -10.25 -7.60
N ALA A 121 11.43 -10.98 -8.45
CA ALA A 121 11.72 -12.38 -8.76
C ALA A 121 13.08 -12.56 -9.48
N VAL A 122 13.60 -11.52 -10.14
CA VAL A 122 14.88 -11.55 -10.86
C VAL A 122 16.04 -11.28 -9.92
N GLU A 123 15.95 -10.24 -9.09
CA GLU A 123 17.03 -9.85 -8.17
C GLU A 123 17.02 -10.63 -6.85
N GLY A 124 15.86 -11.15 -6.47
CA GLY A 124 15.63 -11.75 -5.16
C GLY A 124 15.63 -10.71 -4.03
N PRO A 125 15.81 -11.17 -2.78
CA PRO A 125 15.93 -10.28 -1.62
C PRO A 125 17.19 -9.42 -1.69
N MET A 126 17.03 -8.11 -1.50
CA MET A 126 18.10 -7.11 -1.53
C MET A 126 18.35 -6.53 -0.12
N PRO A 127 19.42 -5.75 0.11
CA PRO A 127 19.74 -5.24 1.47
C PRO A 127 18.59 -4.48 2.16
N GLN A 128 17.80 -3.73 1.39
CA GLN A 128 16.64 -3.01 1.92
C GLN A 128 15.49 -3.97 2.27
N THR A 129 15.36 -5.13 1.60
CA THR A 129 14.39 -6.18 1.98
C THR A 129 14.63 -6.63 3.41
N GLU A 130 15.90 -6.89 3.78
CA GLU A 130 16.25 -7.19 5.18
C GLU A 130 15.91 -6.04 6.12
N THR A 131 16.21 -4.80 5.70
CA THR A 131 15.95 -3.59 6.51
C THR A 131 14.47 -3.42 6.80
N VAL A 132 13.59 -3.53 5.80
CA VAL A 132 12.15 -3.34 5.98
C VAL A 132 11.51 -4.47 6.77
N VAL A 133 11.98 -5.72 6.60
CA VAL A 133 11.55 -6.85 7.42
C VAL A 133 11.93 -6.63 8.88
N ARG A 134 13.17 -6.19 9.15
CA ARG A 134 13.62 -5.88 10.52
C ARG A 134 12.80 -4.76 11.15
N GLN A 135 12.46 -3.71 10.38
CA GLN A 135 11.60 -2.63 10.85
C GLN A 135 10.19 -3.12 11.19
N ALA A 136 9.57 -3.90 10.30
CA ALA A 136 8.25 -4.48 10.54
C ALA A 136 8.22 -5.32 11.82
N LEU A 137 9.18 -6.22 12.00
CA LEU A 137 9.29 -7.05 13.20
C LEU A 137 9.52 -6.23 14.47
N LYS A 138 10.31 -5.15 14.40
CA LYS A 138 10.55 -4.24 15.54
C LYS A 138 9.28 -3.53 15.98
N GLU A 139 8.44 -3.12 15.02
CA GLU A 139 7.14 -2.49 15.27
C GLU A 139 6.03 -3.51 15.54
N LYS A 140 6.35 -4.82 15.60
CA LYS A 140 5.41 -5.94 15.78
C LYS A 140 4.33 -6.03 14.69
N VAL A 141 4.61 -5.45 13.54
CA VAL A 141 3.83 -5.60 12.31
C VAL A 141 4.02 -7.01 11.79
N LYS A 142 2.98 -7.63 11.24
CA LYS A 142 3.04 -8.97 10.65
C LYS A 142 3.46 -8.90 9.18
N PRO A 143 4.70 -9.28 8.81
CA PRO A 143 5.10 -9.30 7.40
C PRO A 143 4.50 -10.51 6.67
N VAL A 144 4.11 -10.29 5.42
CA VAL A 144 3.74 -11.33 4.44
C VAL A 144 4.58 -11.07 3.18
N LEU A 145 5.22 -12.13 2.66
CA LEU A 145 5.99 -12.08 1.40
C LEU A 145 5.05 -12.32 0.21
#